data_AF-A0A7G8GM85-F1
#
_entry.id   AF-A0A7G8GM85-F1
#
_cell.length_a   1.000
_cell.length_b   1.000
_cell.length_c   1.000
_cell.angle_alpha   90.00
_cell.angle_beta   90.00
_cell.angle_gamma   90.00
#
_symmetry.space_group_name_H-M   'P 1'
#
loop_
_entity.id
_entity.type
_entity.pdbx_description
1 polymer ?
#
loop_
_entity_poly.entity_id
_entity_poly.type
_entity_poly.pdbx_seq_one_letter_code
_entity_poly.pdbx_strand_id
1 'polypeptide(L)' 'MLRRTLQRRFEQLRLRLSEQVQTLPLGNDSWLDTERELMAVERALARMPLCES' A
#
# COMPACT_ATOMS: atom_id res chain seq x y z
N MET A 1 16.54 7.13 -1.52
CA MET A 1 16.26 5.79 -2.15
C MET A 1 15.04 5.11 -1.53
N LEU A 2 14.96 5.07 -0.19
CA LEU A 2 13.86 4.44 0.55
C LEU A 2 12.48 5.01 0.18
N ARG A 3 12.38 6.33 -0.04
CA ARG A 3 11.12 6.96 -0.45
C ARG A 3 10.59 6.42 -1.78
N ARG A 4 11.45 6.27 -2.78
CA ARG A 4 11.08 5.69 -4.09
C ARG A 4 10.64 4.23 -3.95
N THR A 5 11.32 3.46 -3.09
CA THR A 5 10.92 2.07 -2.81
C THR A 5 9.54 2.00 -2.15
N LEU A 6 9.27 2.86 -1.17
CA LEU A 6 7.96 2.94 -0.52
C LEU A 6 6.86 3.42 -1.48
N GLN A 7 7.15 4.39 -2.36
CA GLN A 7 6.22 4.82 -3.41
C GLN A 7 5.86 3.66 -4.36
N ARG A 8 6.86 2.91 -4.83
CA ARG A 8 6.62 1.74 -5.68
C ARG A 8 5.81 0.67 -4.96
N ARG A 9 6.10 0.43 -3.68
CA ARG A 9 5.33 -0.53 -2.87
C ARG A 9 3.88 -0.08 -2.68
N PHE A 10 3.67 1.22 -2.45
CA PHE A 10 2.34 1.81 -2.33
C PHE A 10 1.50 1.58 -3.60
N GLU A 11 2.07 1.83 -4.78
CA GLU A 11 1.40 1.60 -6.07
C GLU A 11 1.03 0.11 -6.26
N GLN A 12 1.94 -0.80 -5.91
CA GLN A 12 1.69 -2.25 -5.98
C GLN A 12 0.55 -2.69 -5.04
N LEU A 13 0.53 -2.17 -3.81
CA LEU A 13 -0.51 -2.48 -2.83
C LEU A 13 -1.88 -1.93 -3.29
N ARG A 14 -1.93 -0.74 -3.90
CA ARG A 14 -3.16 -0.19 -4.47
C ARG A 14 -3.72 -1.06 -5.60
N LEU A 15 -2.86 -1.52 -6.50
CA LEU A 15 -3.27 -2.40 -7.60
C LEU A 15 -3.81 -3.72 -7.05
N ARG A 16 -3.07 -4.35 -6.13
CA ARG A 16 -3.49 -5.60 -5.49
C ARG A 16 -4.81 -5.46 -4.74
N LEU A 17 -5.00 -4.37 -4.00
CA LEU A 17 -6.24 -4.13 -3.28
C LEU A 17 -7.43 -3.98 -4.24
N SER A 18 -7.23 -3.27 -5.35
CA SER A 18 -8.25 -3.12 -6.42
C SER A 18 -8.63 -4.47 -7.04
N GLU A 19 -7.66 -5.34 -7.29
CA GLU A 19 -7.90 -6.70 -7.78
C GLU A 19 -8.65 -7.54 -6.74
N GLN A 20 -8.24 -7.49 -5.47
CA GLN A 20 -8.87 -8.24 -4.39
C GLN A 20 -10.33 -7.86 -4.20
N VAL A 21 -10.66 -6.56 -4.24
CA VAL A 21 -12.05 -6.08 -4.16
C VAL A 21 -12.92 -6.64 -5.28
N GLN A 22 -12.35 -6.87 -6.46
CA GLN A 22 -13.09 -7.37 -7.62
C GLN A 22 -13.17 -8.90 -7.71
N THR A 23 -12.22 -9.62 -7.09
CA THR A 23 -12.02 -11.05 -7.36
C THR A 23 -12.18 -11.95 -6.14
N LEU A 24 -12.05 -11.41 -4.92
CA LEU A 24 -12.21 -12.21 -3.72
C LEU A 24 -13.68 -12.60 -3.51
N PRO A 25 -13.94 -13.84 -3.07
CA PRO A 25 -15.28 -14.27 -2.72
C PRO A 25 -15.76 -13.52 -1.47
N LEU A 26 -17.08 -13.38 -1.35
CA LEU A 26 -17.72 -12.76 -0.20
C LEU A 26 -17.29 -13.47 1.10
N GLY A 27 -16.93 -12.70 2.12
CA GLY A 27 -16.44 -13.21 3.41
C GLY A 27 -14.96 -13.57 3.42
N ASN A 28 -14.23 -13.35 2.32
CA ASN A 28 -12.78 -13.40 2.32
C ASN A 28 -12.20 -12.04 2.71
N ASP A 29 -11.62 -11.98 3.91
CA ASP A 29 -11.07 -10.76 4.49
C ASP A 29 -9.56 -10.59 4.24
N SER A 30 -8.96 -11.36 3.33
CA SER A 30 -7.52 -11.26 3.02
C SER A 30 -7.10 -9.92 2.41
N TRP A 31 -8.07 -9.11 1.96
CA TRP A 31 -7.85 -7.72 1.54
C TRP A 31 -7.49 -6.80 2.73
N LEU A 32 -7.91 -7.11 3.96
CA LEU A 32 -7.61 -6.32 5.16
C LEU A 32 -6.10 -6.24 5.43
N ASP A 33 -5.37 -7.31 5.15
CA ASP A 33 -3.91 -7.31 5.35
C ASP A 33 -3.22 -6.40 4.33
N THR A 34 -3.69 -6.41 3.07
CA THR A 34 -3.22 -5.48 2.04
C THR A 34 -3.54 -4.03 2.42
N GLU A 35 -4.74 -3.77 2.95
CA GLU A 35 -5.16 -2.43 3.40
C GLU A 35 -4.29 -1.94 4.58
N ARG A 36 -4.04 -2.80 5.58
CA ARG A 36 -3.16 -2.48 6.72
C ARG A 36 -1.75 -2.12 6.26
N GLU A 37 -1.19 -2.89 5.34
CA GLU A 37 0.14 -2.60 4.78
C GLU A 37 0.13 -1.29 3.99
N LEU A 38 -0.91 -1.05 3.18
CA LEU A 38 -1.06 0.17 2.40
C LEU A 38 -1.06 1.42 3.31
N MET A 39 -1.85 1.38 4.40
CA MET A 39 -1.89 2.45 5.39
C MET A 39 -0.55 2.65 6.10
N ALA A 40 0.19 1.58 6.39
CA ALA A 40 1.50 1.68 7.01
C ALA A 40 2.52 2.37 6.09
N VAL A 41 2.52 2.00 4.80
CA VAL A 41 3.38 2.62 3.77
C VAL A 41 3.00 4.09 3.55
N GLU A 42 1.71 4.42 3.48
CA GLU A 42 1.24 5.79 3.35
C GLU A 42 1.71 6.66 4.51
N ARG A 43 1.54 6.18 5.75
CA ARG A 43 2.00 6.88 6.96
C ARG A 43 3.52 7.05 6.98
N ALA A 44 4.26 6.04 6.52
CA ALA A 44 5.71 6.14 6.41
C ALA A 44 6.10 7.24 5.40
N LEU A 45 5.51 7.24 4.20
CA LEU A 45 5.73 8.26 3.18
C LEU A 45 5.39 9.68 3.66
N ALA A 46 4.28 9.83 4.39
CA ALA A 46 3.86 11.12 4.94
C ALA A 46 4.83 11.68 5.99
N ARG A 47 5.57 10.81 6.69
CA ARG A 47 6.59 11.19 7.68
C ARG A 47 7.96 11.42 7.07
N MET A 48 8.17 11.05 5.80
CA MET A 48 9.46 11.25 5.14
C MET A 48 9.62 12.70 4.69
N PRO A 49 10.78 13.33 4.94
CA PRO A 49 11.06 14.66 4.42
C PRO A 49 10.98 14.67 2.89
N LEU A 50 10.42 15.75 2.34
CA LEU A 50 10.24 15.88 0.90
C LEU A 50 11.57 15.95 0.13
N CYS A 51 12.65 16.31 0.83
CA CYS A 51 13.99 16.53 0.32
C CYS A 51 14.93 15.45 0.87
N GLU A 52 15.27 14.44 0.07
CA GLU A 52 16.55 13.73 0.24
C GLU A 52 17.54 14.59 -0.58
N SER A 53 18.35 15.43 0.09
CA SER A 53 19.48 16.14 -0.52
C SER A 53 20.57 15.17 -0.98
#